data_AF-A0A016T4A7-F1
#
_entry.id   AF-A0A016T4A7-F1
#
_cell.length_a   1.000
_cell.length_b   1.000
_cell.length_c   1.000
_cell.angle_alpha   90.00
_cell.angle_beta   90.00
_cell.angle_gamma   90.00
#
_symmetry.space_group_name_H-M   'P 1'
#
loop_
_entity.id
_entity.type
_entity.pdbx_description
1 polymer ?
#
loop_
_entity_poly.entity_id
_entity_poly.type
_entity_poly.pdbx_seq_one_letter_code
_entity_poly.pdbx_strand_id
1 'polypeptide(L)'
;MHSPSWVDKDEQQPKAGLHPLEIRFLHDSARPLTMRVTRQKLLVFGWEVLTPPPYRPDLAPRDFEHPFTLSNALQGKVCGDEDDLDRCLSNFFESMPV
;
A
#
# COMPACT_ATOMS: atom_id res chain seq x y z
N MET A 1 -10.93 35.38 13.43
CA MET A 1 -10.57 33.95 13.31
C MET A 1 -9.10 33.91 12.94
N HIS A 2 -8.23 33.45 13.86
CA HIS A 2 -6.79 33.39 13.67
C HIS A 2 -6.41 32.05 13.02
N SER A 3 -5.58 32.07 11.97
CA SER A 3 -5.02 30.86 11.36
C SER A 3 -4.05 30.14 12.31
N PRO A 4 -3.95 28.80 12.29
CA PRO A 4 -3.04 28.06 13.16
C PRO A 4 -1.57 28.24 12.76
N SER A 5 -0.70 28.33 13.76
CA SER A 5 0.74 28.66 13.65
C SER A 5 1.65 27.50 13.24
N TRP A 6 1.14 26.48 12.55
CA TRP A 6 1.90 25.27 12.18
C TRP A 6 2.18 25.14 10.69
N VAL A 7 1.97 26.22 9.92
CA VAL A 7 2.47 26.27 8.54
C VAL A 7 3.95 26.64 8.61
N ASP A 8 4.79 25.63 8.82
CA ASP A 8 6.24 25.78 8.59
C ASP A 8 6.44 26.19 7.14
N LYS A 9 7.18 27.30 6.97
CA LYS A 9 7.27 28.05 5.72
C LYS A 9 8.33 27.50 4.75
N ASP A 10 8.86 26.31 5.05
CA ASP A 10 10.00 25.73 4.34
C ASP A 10 9.66 24.44 3.58
N GLU A 11 8.38 24.09 3.41
CA GLU A 11 7.99 23.06 2.44
C GLU A 11 8.01 23.67 1.03
N GLN A 12 9.19 23.68 0.42
CA GLN A 12 9.33 24.01 -1.00
C GLN A 12 8.51 23.01 -1.82
N GLN A 13 7.46 23.52 -2.48
CA GLN A 13 6.71 22.76 -3.48
C GLN A 13 7.67 22.22 -4.55
N PRO A 14 7.53 20.95 -4.98
CA PRO A 14 8.40 20.41 -6.01
C PRO A 14 8.17 21.17 -7.33
N LYS A 15 9.26 21.76 -7.83
CA LYS A 15 9.31 22.55 -9.06
C LYS A 15 9.00 21.65 -10.26
N ALA A 16 8.09 22.10 -11.12
CA ALA A 16 7.74 21.43 -12.37
C ALA A 16 8.98 21.14 -13.23
N GLY A 17 9.27 19.85 -13.44
CA GLY A 17 10.34 19.36 -14.29
C GLY A 17 10.30 17.83 -14.36
N LEU A 18 9.81 17.32 -15.50
CA LEU A 18 9.43 15.92 -15.78
C LEU A 18 8.22 15.45 -14.97
N HIS A 19 7.19 14.91 -15.65
CA HIS A 19 6.12 14.19 -14.99
C HIS A 19 6.75 13.01 -14.25
N PRO A 20 6.85 13.05 -12.90
CA PRO A 20 7.23 11.87 -12.15
C PRO A 20 6.19 10.80 -12.47
N LEU A 21 6.61 9.54 -12.60
CA LEU A 21 5.70 8.43 -12.84
C LEU A 21 4.48 8.59 -11.91
N GLU A 22 3.30 8.76 -12.50
CA GLU A 22 2.06 8.99 -11.74
C GLU A 22 1.70 7.68 -11.03
N ILE A 23 1.97 7.62 -9.72
CA ILE A 23 1.70 6.44 -8.90
C ILE A 23 0.22 6.46 -8.51
N ARG A 24 -0.52 5.44 -8.96
CA ARG A 24 -1.91 5.21 -8.59
C ARG A 24 -2.02 4.17 -7.48
N PHE A 25 -2.68 4.55 -6.39
CA PHE A 25 -2.87 3.72 -5.21
C PHE A 25 -4.29 3.17 -5.16
N LEU A 26 -4.43 1.83 -5.14
CA LEU A 26 -5.69 1.11 -4.97
C LEU A 26 -5.61 0.26 -3.71
N HIS A 27 -6.59 0.40 -2.82
CA HIS A 27 -6.68 -0.36 -1.57
C HIS A 27 -8.16 -0.50 -1.16
N ASP A 28 -8.50 -1.58 -0.45
CA ASP A 28 -9.86 -1.78 0.09
C ASP A 28 -10.22 -0.72 1.16
N SER A 29 -11.49 -0.45 1.34
CA SER A 29 -12.00 0.43 2.39
C SER A 29 -11.96 -0.20 3.79
N ALA A 30 -10.84 -0.84 4.18
CA ALA A 30 -10.71 -1.42 5.50
C ALA A 30 -10.49 -0.34 6.59
N ARG A 31 -11.51 -0.19 7.45
CA ARG A 31 -11.62 0.69 8.64
C ARG A 31 -11.63 2.21 8.33
N PRO A 32 -12.75 2.93 8.61
CA PRO A 32 -12.89 4.36 8.35
C PRO A 32 -11.85 5.27 9.03
N LEU A 33 -11.32 4.86 10.18
CA LEU A 33 -10.40 5.68 10.97
C LEU A 33 -9.00 5.78 10.34
N THR A 34 -8.50 4.69 9.75
CA THR A 34 -7.18 4.64 9.11
C THR A 34 -7.18 5.38 7.78
N MET A 35 -8.33 5.40 7.08
CA MET A 35 -8.49 6.02 5.77
C MET A 35 -8.11 7.51 5.74
N ARG A 36 -8.47 8.28 6.77
CA ARG A 36 -8.21 9.74 6.79
C ARG A 36 -6.72 10.07 6.85
N VAL A 37 -6.01 9.40 7.76
CA VAL A 37 -4.56 9.60 7.94
C VAL A 37 -3.79 9.09 6.72
N THR A 38 -4.19 7.94 6.17
CA THR A 38 -3.57 7.37 4.97
C THR A 38 -3.77 8.27 3.75
N ARG A 39 -4.98 8.81 3.53
CA ARG A 39 -5.24 9.76 2.43
C ARG A 39 -4.38 11.02 2.54
N GLN A 40 -4.25 11.57 3.74
CA GLN A 40 -3.41 12.76 3.95
C GLN A 40 -1.93 12.49 3.63
N LYS A 41 -1.40 11.32 4.01
CA LYS A 41 -0.03 10.93 3.67
C LYS A 41 0.15 10.67 2.16
N LEU A 42 -0.82 10.03 1.50
CA LEU A 42 -0.76 9.77 0.06
C LEU A 42 -0.75 11.07 -0.77
N LEU A 43 -1.48 12.10 -0.33
CA LEU A 43 -1.42 13.43 -0.94
C LEU A 43 -0.04 14.08 -0.79
N VAL A 44 0.61 13.94 0.37
CA VAL A 44 1.98 14.42 0.59
C VAL A 44 2.98 13.70 -0.31
N PHE A 45 2.78 12.41 -0.56
CA PHE A 45 3.59 11.64 -1.52
C PHE A 45 3.29 11.97 -2.99
N GLY A 46 2.24 12.76 -3.28
CA GLY A 46 1.80 13.06 -4.64
C GLY A 46 1.16 11.86 -5.35
N TRP A 47 0.66 10.87 -4.61
CA TRP A 47 0.06 9.67 -5.19
C TRP A 47 -1.44 9.87 -5.40
N GLU A 48 -1.94 9.44 -6.56
CA GLU A 48 -3.36 9.47 -6.86
C GLU A 48 -4.06 8.31 -6.14
N VAL A 49 -5.03 8.63 -5.29
CA VAL A 49 -5.85 7.62 -4.59
C VAL A 49 -7.06 7.27 -5.44
N LEU A 50 -7.09 6.06 -5.99
CA LEU A 50 -8.25 5.55 -6.71
C LEU A 50 -9.39 5.29 -5.72
N THR A 51 -10.60 5.72 -6.09
CA THR A 51 -11.79 5.40 -5.29
C THR A 51 -12.11 3.92 -5.50
N PRO A 52 -12.02 3.07 -4.46
CA PRO A 52 -12.32 1.66 -4.62
C PRO A 52 -13.80 1.51 -5.02
N PRO A 53 -14.12 0.61 -5.95
CA PRO A 53 -15.52 0.31 -6.26
C PRO A 53 -16.25 -0.17 -5.00
N PRO A 54 -17.59 -0.01 -4.91
CA PRO A 54 -18.38 -0.70 -3.89
C PRO A 54 -18.03 -2.18 -3.94
N TYR A 55 -17.62 -2.77 -2.81
CA TYR A 55 -16.97 -4.09 -2.72
C TYR A 55 -17.42 -5.07 -3.81
N ARG A 56 -16.53 -5.32 -4.76
CA ARG A 56 -16.71 -6.15 -5.94
C ARG A 56 -15.61 -7.20 -5.95
N PRO A 57 -15.83 -8.39 -5.37
CA PRO A 57 -14.81 -9.43 -5.31
C PRO A 57 -14.38 -9.92 -6.71
N ASP A 58 -15.18 -9.64 -7.75
CA ASP A 58 -14.88 -9.86 -9.17
C ASP A 58 -13.86 -8.86 -9.75
N LEU A 59 -13.69 -7.69 -9.15
CA LEU A 59 -12.82 -6.62 -9.67
C LEU A 59 -11.42 -6.59 -9.05
N ALA A 60 -11.14 -7.44 -8.07
CA ALA A 60 -9.82 -7.55 -7.48
C ALA A 60 -9.29 -8.98 -7.58
N PRO A 61 -8.90 -9.43 -8.79
CA PRO A 61 -8.22 -10.72 -8.96
C PRO A 61 -7.04 -10.89 -7.98
N ARG A 62 -6.31 -9.79 -7.77
CA ARG A 62 -5.14 -9.73 -6.88
C ARG A 62 -5.46 -10.05 -5.41
N ASP A 63 -6.65 -9.67 -4.93
CA ASP A 63 -7.02 -9.77 -3.51
C ASP A 63 -7.19 -11.22 -3.05
N PHE A 64 -7.43 -12.16 -3.98
CA PHE A 64 -7.56 -13.58 -3.69
C PHE A 64 -6.40 -14.43 -4.21
N GLU A 65 -5.70 -14.00 -5.27
CA GLU A 65 -4.62 -14.79 -5.87
C GLU A 65 -3.36 -14.87 -5.02
N HIS A 66 -2.90 -13.75 -4.46
CA HIS A 66 -1.64 -13.69 -3.73
C HIS A 66 -1.74 -14.39 -2.36
N PRO A 67 -2.79 -14.14 -1.55
CA PRO A 67 -2.95 -14.86 -0.28
C PRO A 67 -3.11 -16.36 -0.46
N PHE A 68 -3.77 -16.79 -1.55
CA PHE A 68 -3.95 -18.22 -1.84
C PHE A 68 -2.64 -18.90 -2.25
N THR A 69 -1.87 -18.29 -3.16
CA THR A 69 -0.58 -18.84 -3.60
C THR A 69 0.42 -18.87 -2.45
N LEU A 70 0.43 -17.82 -1.61
CA LEU A 70 1.24 -17.76 -0.39
C LEU A 70 0.83 -18.85 0.61
N SER A 71 -0.46 -19.02 0.86
CA SER A 71 -0.98 -20.08 1.75
C SER A 71 -0.51 -21.47 1.31
N ASN A 72 -0.59 -21.77 0.01
CA ASN A 72 -0.11 -23.03 -0.54
C ASN A 72 1.42 -23.17 -0.39
N ALA A 73 2.18 -22.10 -0.62
CA ALA A 73 3.64 -22.12 -0.49
C ALA A 73 4.15 -22.23 0.95
N LEU A 74 3.33 -21.82 1.92
CA LEU A 74 3.60 -21.95 3.35
C LEU A 74 3.00 -23.23 3.95
N GLN A 75 2.15 -23.94 3.20
CA GLN A 75 1.51 -25.16 3.70
C GLN A 75 2.55 -26.21 4.08
N GLY A 76 2.53 -26.63 5.35
CA GLY A 76 3.46 -27.64 5.88
C GLY A 76 4.88 -27.12 6.17
N LYS A 77 5.16 -25.82 5.95
CA LYS A 77 6.41 -25.20 6.42
C LYS A 77 6.29 -24.85 7.90
N VAL A 78 7.32 -25.19 8.67
CA VAL A 78 7.46 -24.76 10.06
C VAL A 78 8.34 -23.53 10.08
N CYS A 79 7.78 -22.40 10.50
CA CYS A 79 8.57 -21.21 10.84
C CYS A 79 8.66 -21.18 12.36
N GLY A 80 9.86 -21.42 12.92
CA GLY A 80 10.05 -21.55 14.36
C GLY A 80 10.08 -20.21 15.10
N ASP A 81 10.49 -19.17 14.39
CA ASP A 81 10.63 -17.81 14.88
C ASP A 81 10.36 -16.78 13.77
N GLU A 82 10.55 -15.50 14.09
CA GLU A 82 10.34 -14.37 13.18
C GLU A 82 11.34 -14.38 12.01
N ASP A 83 12.62 -14.69 12.25
CA ASP A 83 13.66 -14.73 11.23
C ASP A 83 13.39 -15.86 10.20
N ASP A 84 12.90 -16.99 10.68
CA ASP A 84 12.45 -18.11 9.85
C ASP A 84 11.22 -17.75 9.01
N LEU A 85 10.29 -16.98 9.58
CA LEU A 85 9.11 -16.51 8.86
C LEU A 85 9.51 -15.52 7.76
N ASP A 86 10.36 -14.55 8.08
CA ASP A 86 10.89 -13.57 7.11
C ASP A 86 11.59 -14.29 5.96
N ARG A 87 12.45 -15.27 6.26
CA ARG A 87 13.11 -16.08 5.24
C ARG A 87 12.11 -16.85 4.37
N CYS A 88 11.05 -17.41 4.96
CA CYS A 88 10.02 -18.11 4.21
C CYS A 88 9.24 -17.17 3.26
N LEU A 89 8.95 -15.95 3.70
CA LEU A 89 8.28 -14.93 2.91
C LEU A 89 9.18 -14.40 1.79
N SER A 90 10.44 -14.07 2.08
CA SER A 90 11.41 -13.60 1.07
C SER A 90 11.59 -14.64 -0.04
N ASN A 91 11.82 -15.90 0.32
CA ASN A 91 11.95 -16.98 -0.66
C ASN A 91 10.70 -17.13 -1.55
N PHE A 92 9.50 -16.91 -0.98
CA PHE A 92 8.27 -16.97 -1.76
C PHE A 92 8.22 -15.83 -2.79
N PHE A 93 8.42 -14.59 -2.37
CA PHE A 93 8.34 -13.43 -3.28
C PHE A 93 9.47 -13.40 -4.32
N GLU A 94 10.65 -13.92 -4.00
CA GLU A 94 11.75 -14.09 -4.97
C GLU A 94 11.46 -15.18 -6.01
N SER A 95 10.62 -16.16 -5.66
CA SER A 95 10.21 -17.23 -6.58
C SER A 95 9.02 -16.86 -7.48
N MET A 96 8.36 -15.73 -7.22
CA MET A 96 7.26 -15.27 -8.04
C MET A 96 7.76 -14.71 -9.39
N PRO A 97 7.09 -15.03 -10.51
CA PRO A 97 7.42 -14.41 -11.79
C PRO A 97 7.17 -12.89 -11.74
N VAL A 98 8.11 -12.13 -12.32
CA VAL A 98 8.06 -10.66 -12.45
C VAL A 98 7.05 -10.21 -13.50
#